data_AF-A0AAW0DSJ6-F1
#
_entry.id   AF-A0AAW0DSJ6-F1
#
_cell.length_a   1.000
_cell.length_b   1.000
_cell.length_c   1.000
_cell.angle_alpha   90.00
_cell.angle_beta   90.00
_cell.angle_gamma   90.00
#
_symmetry.space_group_name_H-M   'P 1'
#
loop_
_entity.id
_entity.type
_entity.pdbx_description
1 polymer ?
#
loop_
_entity_poly.entity_id
_entity_poly.type
_entity_poly.pdbx_seq_one_letter_code
_entity_poly.pdbx_strand_id
1 'polypeptide(L)'
;IEAGTGDEQRRPGRPKGVRSRYKANHPAYKQKQRAMRSRGHNNLPNFIGKYFPRRDDPDNQEFYFACMLVLLKPWRHLQTDLKAPSQSWADAF
;
A
#
# COMPACT_ATOMS: atom_id res chain seq x y z
N ILE A 1 -46.35 32.81 -26.65
CA ILE A 1 -44.87 32.69 -26.68
C ILE A 1 -44.50 31.97 -25.39
N GLU A 2 -44.34 30.66 -25.46
CA GLU A 2 -44.04 29.82 -24.29
C GLU A 2 -42.55 29.91 -23.95
N ALA A 3 -42.24 30.30 -22.71
CA ALA A 3 -40.89 30.29 -22.18
C ALA A 3 -40.58 28.90 -21.63
N GLY A 4 -39.81 28.11 -22.38
CA GLY A 4 -39.30 26.82 -21.92
C GLY A 4 -38.28 27.02 -20.79
N THR A 5 -38.69 26.71 -19.56
CA THR A 5 -37.78 26.59 -18.40
C THR A 5 -37.11 25.23 -18.43
N GLY A 6 -36.07 25.10 -19.25
CA GLY A 6 -35.20 23.92 -19.29
C GLY A 6 -33.88 24.20 -18.58
N ASP A 7 -33.90 24.42 -17.26
CA ASP A 7 -32.67 24.38 -16.47
C ASP A 7 -32.45 22.93 -16.02
N GLU A 8 -31.88 22.13 -16.92
CA GLU A 8 -31.44 20.77 -16.63
C GLU A 8 -30.39 20.84 -15.51
N GLN A 9 -30.84 20.55 -14.28
CA GLN A 9 -30.00 20.51 -13.09
C GLN A 9 -28.80 19.58 -13.33
N ARG A 10 -27.64 20.20 -13.60
CA ARG A 10 -26.36 19.51 -13.79
C ARG A 10 -26.08 18.67 -12.56
N ARG A 11 -26.30 17.36 -12.66
CA ARG A 11 -25.98 16.44 -11.58
C ARG A 11 -24.47 16.47 -11.36
N PRO A 12 -23.98 16.85 -10.17
CA PRO A 12 -22.55 16.82 -9.92
C PRO A 12 -22.05 15.39 -10.13
N GLY A 13 -20.90 15.26 -10.81
CA GLY A 13 -20.23 13.98 -10.98
C GLY A 13 -19.85 13.34 -9.64
N ARG A 14 -19.23 12.16 -9.70
CA ARG A 14 -18.86 11.41 -8.50
C ARG A 14 -18.14 12.31 -7.47
N PRO A 15 -18.61 12.36 -6.20
CA PRO A 15 -17.94 13.12 -5.15
C PRO A 15 -16.47 12.73 -5.01
N LYS A 16 -15.61 13.71 -4.73
CA LYS A 16 -14.19 13.44 -4.47
C LYS A 16 -14.07 12.52 -3.27
N GLY A 17 -13.34 11.42 -3.43
CA GLY A 17 -13.04 10.51 -2.32
C GLY A 17 -12.29 11.22 -1.19
N VAL A 18 -12.47 10.71 0.04
CA VAL A 18 -11.84 11.29 1.24
C VAL A 18 -10.32 11.26 1.11
N ARG A 19 -9.64 12.31 1.60
CA ARG A 19 -8.18 12.42 1.55
C ARG A 19 -7.60 12.65 2.94
N SER A 20 -6.41 12.13 3.17
CA SER A 20 -5.62 12.37 4.39
C SER A 20 -4.29 13.03 4.03
N ARG A 21 -3.87 14.01 4.84
CA ARG A 21 -2.57 14.67 4.69
C ARG A 21 -1.47 13.80 5.26
N TYR A 22 -0.26 13.95 4.75
CA TYR A 22 0.91 13.38 5.42
C TYR A 22 1.12 14.04 6.80
N LYS A 23 2.00 13.48 7.62
CA LYS A 23 2.43 14.14 8.86
C LYS A 23 3.30 15.36 8.53
N ALA A 24 3.34 16.35 9.43
CA ALA A 24 4.06 17.61 9.21
C ALA A 24 5.56 17.42 8.93
N ASN A 25 6.17 16.37 9.49
CA ASN A 25 7.58 16.00 9.30
C ASN A 25 7.87 15.29 7.97
N HIS A 26 6.86 15.01 7.14
CA HIS A 26 7.07 14.31 5.87
C HIS A 26 7.47 15.31 4.75
N PRO A 27 8.45 15.00 3.90
CA PRO A 27 8.92 15.92 2.84
C PRO A 27 7.80 16.43 1.92
N ALA A 28 6.80 15.59 1.65
CA ALA A 28 5.67 15.92 0.79
C ALA A 28 4.44 16.51 1.53
N TYR A 29 4.55 16.88 2.81
CA TYR A 29 3.41 17.32 3.64
C TYR A 29 2.55 18.41 2.99
N LYS A 30 3.21 19.46 2.47
CA LYS A 30 2.53 20.60 1.86
C LYS A 30 2.08 20.34 0.41
N GLN A 31 2.65 19.33 -0.24
CA GLN A 31 2.50 19.12 -1.69
C GLN A 31 1.51 18.02 -2.04
N LYS A 32 1.40 16.97 -1.22
CA LYS A 32 0.66 15.75 -1.56
C LYS A 32 -0.35 15.36 -0.48
N GLN A 33 -1.39 14.67 -0.91
CA GLN A 33 -2.40 14.05 -0.04
C GLN A 33 -2.69 12.63 -0.52
N ARG A 34 -2.97 11.74 0.43
CA ARG A 34 -3.34 10.35 0.13
C ARG A 34 -4.85 10.23 0.01
N ALA A 35 -5.32 9.67 -1.10
CA ALA A 35 -6.72 9.28 -1.22
C ALA A 35 -6.99 8.07 -0.31
N MET A 36 -7.96 8.21 0.60
CA MET A 36 -8.46 7.12 1.42
C MET A 36 -9.39 6.25 0.57
N ARG A 37 -9.18 4.93 0.64
CA ARG A 37 -10.00 3.98 -0.10
C ARG A 37 -11.30 3.76 0.65
N SER A 38 -12.39 3.59 -0.10
CA SER A 38 -13.66 3.15 0.45
C SER A 38 -13.52 1.76 1.07
N ARG A 39 -14.34 1.48 2.08
CA ARG A 39 -14.43 0.14 2.67
C ARG A 39 -14.72 -0.88 1.56
N GLY A 40 -14.02 -2.01 1.57
CA GLY A 40 -14.14 -3.07 0.56
C GLY A 40 -13.24 -2.91 -0.67
N HIS A 41 -12.59 -1.76 -0.87
CA HIS A 41 -11.59 -1.59 -1.94
C HIS A 41 -10.22 -2.09 -1.47
N ASN A 42 -10.10 -3.40 -1.29
CA ASN A 42 -8.83 -4.06 -0.98
C ASN A 42 -7.94 -4.07 -2.23
N ASN A 43 -6.65 -3.78 -2.07
CA ASN A 43 -5.68 -3.97 -3.14
C ASN A 43 -5.07 -5.36 -2.96
N LEU A 44 -5.10 -6.17 -4.02
CA LEU A 44 -4.31 -7.38 -4.09
C LEU A 44 -2.99 -7.04 -4.81
N PRO A 45 -1.84 -7.13 -4.14
CA PRO A 45 -0.56 -6.97 -4.81
C PRO A 45 -0.42 -8.04 -5.90
N ASN A 46 -0.07 -7.63 -7.11
CA ASN A 46 0.24 -8.54 -8.20
C ASN A 46 1.76 -8.74 -8.26
N PHE A 47 2.24 -9.90 -7.82
CA PHE A 47 3.66 -10.23 -7.86
C PHE A 47 4.02 -10.82 -9.23
N ILE A 48 4.86 -10.11 -9.97
CA ILE A 48 5.35 -10.58 -11.27
C ILE A 48 6.65 -11.37 -11.05
N GLY A 49 6.69 -12.61 -11.54
CA GLY A 49 7.89 -13.45 -11.51
C GLY A 49 7.67 -14.77 -10.78
N LYS A 50 8.75 -15.32 -10.20
CA LYS A 50 8.69 -16.56 -9.42
C LYS A 50 7.85 -16.35 -8.16
N TYR A 51 7.05 -17.35 -7.83
CA TYR A 51 6.30 -17.38 -6.58
C TYR A 51 7.24 -17.41 -5.38
N PHE A 52 6.73 -16.94 -4.25
CA PHE A 52 7.42 -17.05 -2.97
C PHE A 52 7.73 -18.52 -2.64
N PRO A 53 8.87 -18.79 -1.97
CA PRO A 53 9.18 -20.13 -1.50
C PRO A 53 8.09 -20.64 -0.56
N ARG A 54 7.94 -21.95 -0.47
CA ARG A 54 6.97 -22.55 0.45
C ARG A 54 7.56 -22.61 1.85
N ARG A 55 6.69 -22.54 2.86
CA ARG A 55 7.09 -22.62 4.28
C ARG A 55 7.57 -24.02 4.67
N ASP A 56 7.03 -25.05 4.02
CA ASP A 56 7.28 -26.47 4.30
C ASP A 56 8.54 -27.01 3.60
N ASP A 57 9.30 -26.17 2.90
CA ASP A 57 10.55 -26.53 2.25
C ASP A 57 11.76 -26.10 3.13
N PRO A 58 12.42 -27.05 3.82
CA PRO A 58 13.50 -26.73 4.74
C PRO A 58 14.73 -26.14 4.03
N ASP A 59 14.97 -26.49 2.76
CA ASP A 59 16.13 -25.99 2.00
C ASP A 59 15.98 -24.49 1.68
N ASN A 60 14.76 -23.98 1.66
CA ASN A 60 14.43 -22.59 1.32
C ASN A 60 13.84 -21.78 2.50
N GLN A 61 13.93 -22.30 3.73
CA GLN A 61 13.27 -21.72 4.89
C GLN A 61 13.77 -20.29 5.23
N GLU A 62 15.08 -20.06 5.19
CA GLU A 62 15.65 -18.72 5.42
C GLU A 62 15.20 -17.71 4.35
N PHE A 63 15.13 -18.16 3.09
CA PHE A 63 14.65 -17.31 1.99
C PHE A 63 13.15 -17.01 2.14
N TYR A 64 12.37 -17.98 2.64
CA TYR A 64 10.97 -17.75 2.99
C TYR A 64 10.79 -16.65 4.02
N PHE A 65 11.52 -16.69 5.13
CA PHE A 65 11.45 -15.65 6.15
C PHE A 65 11.86 -14.27 5.60
N ALA A 66 12.94 -14.21 4.82
CA ALA A 66 13.35 -12.98 4.15
C ALA A 66 12.25 -12.41 3.24
N CYS A 67 11.63 -13.25 2.41
CA CYS A 67 10.53 -12.85 1.54
C CYS A 67 9.32 -12.33 2.32
N MET A 68 8.94 -13.01 3.40
CA MET A 68 7.80 -12.58 4.22
C MET A 68 8.09 -11.27 4.94
N LEU A 69 9.32 -11.05 5.40
CA LEU A 69 9.73 -9.78 5.99
C LEU A 69 9.68 -8.63 4.99
N VAL A 70 10.12 -8.84 3.75
CA VAL A 70 9.99 -7.84 2.67
C VAL A 70 8.54 -7.45 2.43
N LEU A 71 7.61 -8.41 2.54
CA LEU A 71 6.20 -8.18 2.28
C LEU A 71 5.48 -7.50 3.46
N LEU A 72 5.78 -7.91 4.69
CA LEU A 72 4.96 -7.61 5.85
C LEU A 72 5.57 -6.52 6.74
N LYS A 73 6.90 -6.37 6.74
CA LYS A 73 7.56 -5.37 7.57
C LYS A 73 7.59 -4.03 6.83
N PRO A 74 7.27 -2.90 7.47
CA PRO A 74 7.51 -1.60 6.88
C PRO A 74 9.03 -1.35 6.81
N TRP A 75 9.55 -1.10 5.61
CA TRP A 75 10.96 -0.78 5.40
C TRP A 75 11.14 0.37 4.43
N ARG A 76 12.24 1.10 4.60
CA ARG A 76 12.77 2.09 3.65
C ARG A 76 14.14 1.66 3.14
N HIS A 77 14.91 0.97 3.98
CA HIS A 77 16.25 0.46 3.69
C HIS A 77 16.30 -1.04 3.93
N LEU A 78 16.37 -1.81 2.84
CA LEU A 78 16.30 -3.28 2.87
C LEU A 78 17.38 -3.92 3.76
N GLN A 79 18.57 -3.32 3.82
CA GLN A 79 19.74 -3.84 4.53
C GLN A 79 19.65 -3.69 6.05
N THR A 80 18.91 -2.70 6.54
CA THR A 80 18.89 -2.33 7.97
C THR A 80 17.53 -2.55 8.61
N ASP A 81 16.46 -2.41 7.85
CA ASP A 81 15.12 -2.37 8.43
C ASP A 81 14.52 -3.77 8.58
N LEU A 82 14.99 -4.75 7.80
CA LEU A 82 14.43 -6.10 7.82
C LEU A 82 14.88 -6.91 9.04
N LYS A 83 16.17 -6.89 9.36
CA LYS A 83 16.76 -7.58 10.52
C LYS A 83 18.04 -6.90 10.98
N ALA A 84 18.44 -7.14 12.23
CA ALA A 84 19.76 -6.74 12.68
C ALA A 84 20.87 -7.58 12.01
N PRO A 85 22.11 -7.08 11.90
CA PRO A 85 23.21 -7.84 11.29
C PRO A 85 23.46 -9.20 11.96
N SER A 86 23.31 -9.27 13.30
CA SER A 86 23.52 -10.46 14.11
C SER A 86 22.29 -11.37 14.25
N GLN A 87 21.14 -10.97 13.70
CA GLN A 87 19.88 -11.72 13.83
C GLN A 87 19.70 -12.67 12.63
N SER A 88 19.16 -13.87 12.85
CA SER A 88 18.75 -14.76 11.75
C SER A 88 17.49 -14.24 11.05
N TRP A 89 17.13 -14.78 9.88
CA TRP A 89 15.85 -14.40 9.25
C TRP A 89 14.66 -14.98 10.02
N ALA A 90 14.82 -16.17 10.58
CA ALA A 90 13.82 -16.82 11.43
C ALA A 90 13.49 -15.98 12.68
N ASP A 91 14.49 -15.46 13.38
CA ASP A 91 14.28 -14.66 14.60
C ASP A 91 13.66 -13.29 14.32
N ALA A 92 13.80 -12.79 13.09
CA ALA A 92 13.29 -11.48 12.69
C ALA A 92 11.83 -11.53 12.23
N PHE A 93 11.37 -12.68 11.73
CA PHE A 93 10.04 -12.94 11.20
C PHE A 93 9.04 -13.31 12.30
#